data_AF-A0A5C8I7L6-F1
#
_entry.id   AF-A0A5C8I7L6-F1
#
_cell.length_a   1.000
_cell.length_b   1.000
_cell.length_c   1.000
_cell.angle_alpha   90.00
_cell.angle_beta   90.00
_cell.angle_gamma   90.00
#
_symmetry.space_group_name_H-M   'P 1'
#
loop_
_entity.id
_entity.type
_entity.pdbx_description
1 polymer ?
#
loop_
_entity_poly.entity_id
_entity_poly.type
_entity_poly.pdbx_seq_one_letter_code
_entity_poly.pdbx_strand_id
1 'polypeptide(L)'
;MLAPSQVAELLDLTVEEVIALVHDGRLRGARVGTPARWRIEEDSVGGYLDDQAEEARRIALWRQSNAASFPELWGRGSVRNPD
;
A
#
# COMPACT_ATOMS: atom_id res chain seq x y z
N MET A 1 -20.53 -9.59 2.81
CA MET A 1 -20.69 -8.11 2.87
C MET A 1 -20.45 -7.66 4.29
N LEU A 2 -19.57 -6.67 4.48
CA LEU A 2 -19.10 -6.20 5.77
C LEU A 2 -19.66 -4.82 6.10
N ALA A 3 -19.86 -4.50 7.38
CA ALA A 3 -20.05 -3.11 7.81
C ALA A 3 -18.72 -2.35 7.75
N PRO A 4 -18.72 -1.02 7.52
CA PRO A 4 -17.50 -0.22 7.52
C PRO A 4 -16.67 -0.37 8.80
N SER A 5 -17.31 -0.49 9.97
CA SER A 5 -16.62 -0.73 11.24
C SER A 5 -15.88 -2.07 11.28
N GLN A 6 -16.41 -3.12 10.64
CA GLN A 6 -15.70 -4.41 10.60
C GLN A 6 -14.47 -4.34 9.70
N VAL A 7 -14.54 -3.57 8.60
CA VAL A 7 -13.40 -3.35 7.71
C VAL A 7 -12.36 -2.46 8.37
N ALA A 8 -12.80 -1.44 9.12
CA ALA A 8 -11.93 -0.57 9.91
C ALA A 8 -11.06 -1.38 10.88
N GLU A 9 -11.67 -2.27 11.66
CA GLU A 9 -10.94 -3.18 12.56
C GLU A 9 -9.97 -4.12 11.82
N LEU A 10 -10.37 -4.64 10.65
CA LEU A 10 -9.53 -5.56 9.87
C LEU A 10 -8.29 -4.88 9.28
N LEU A 11 -8.44 -3.63 8.86
CA LEU A 11 -7.38 -2.87 8.19
C LEU A 11 -6.60 -1.96 9.15
N ASP A 12 -6.95 -1.93 10.44
CA ASP A 12 -6.43 -0.99 11.43
C ASP A 12 -6.59 0.48 10.98
N LEU A 13 -7.79 0.80 10.48
CA LEU A 13 -8.20 2.12 9.99
C LEU A 13 -9.38 2.64 10.78
N THR A 14 -9.65 3.93 10.68
CA THR A 14 -10.92 4.53 11.10
C THR A 14 -12.05 4.21 10.13
N VAL A 15 -13.30 4.34 10.59
CA VAL A 15 -14.47 4.18 9.71
C VAL A 15 -14.47 5.24 8.60
N GLU A 16 -14.06 6.47 8.93
CA GLU A 16 -13.95 7.58 7.99
C GLU A 16 -12.96 7.26 6.86
N GLU A 17 -11.80 6.67 7.18
CA GLU A 17 -10.81 6.23 6.20
C GLU A 17 -11.37 5.11 5.30
N VAL A 18 -12.10 4.15 5.85
CA VAL A 18 -12.77 3.12 5.06
C VAL A 18 -13.76 3.73 4.07
N ILE A 19 -14.54 4.73 4.49
CA ILE A 19 -15.47 5.43 3.61
C ILE A 19 -14.73 6.26 2.54
N ALA A 20 -13.60 6.88 2.89
CA ALA A 20 -12.75 7.56 1.93
C ALA A 20 -12.22 6.59 0.85
N LEU A 21 -11.77 5.39 1.24
CA LEU A 21 -11.35 4.35 0.29
C LEU A 21 -12.47 3.94 -0.68
N VAL A 22 -13.73 3.95 -0.23
CA VAL A 22 -14.88 3.71 -1.12
C VAL A 22 -15.08 4.86 -2.09
N HIS A 23 -15.00 6.11 -1.61
CA HIS A 23 -15.10 7.29 -2.47
C HIS A 23 -13.96 7.37 -3.50
N ASP A 24 -12.77 6.93 -3.13
CA ASP A 24 -11.60 6.86 -4.01
C ASP A 24 -11.65 5.67 -4.99
N GLY A 25 -12.68 4.82 -4.90
CA GLY A 25 -12.84 3.63 -5.74
C GLY A 25 -11.87 2.50 -5.41
N ARG A 26 -11.13 2.59 -4.30
CA ARG A 26 -10.20 1.56 -3.82
C ARG A 26 -10.90 0.41 -3.12
N LEU A 27 -12.07 0.67 -2.53
CA LEU A 27 -12.97 -0.35 -2.00
C LEU A 27 -14.35 -0.27 -2.68
N ARG A 28 -14.92 -1.43 -3.00
CA ARG A 28 -16.29 -1.53 -3.49
C ARG A 28 -17.25 -1.53 -2.31
N GLY A 29 -18.19 -0.58 -2.33
CA GLY A 29 -19.22 -0.47 -1.31
C GLY A 29 -20.48 0.23 -1.81
N ALA A 30 -21.61 -0.06 -1.18
CA ALA A 30 -22.89 0.54 -1.49
C ALA A 30 -23.69 0.84 -0.22
N ARG A 31 -24.61 1.80 -0.30
CA ARG A 31 -25.60 2.04 0.76
C ARG A 31 -26.84 1.21 0.48
N VAL A 32 -27.19 0.31 1.39
CA VAL A 32 -28.25 -0.69 1.22
C VAL A 32 -29.26 -0.63 2.36
N GLY A 33 -30.53 -0.91 2.06
CA GLY A 33 -31.62 -1.02 3.03
C GLY A 33 -32.32 0.29 3.40
N THR A 34 -33.20 0.21 4.41
CA THR A 34 -33.96 1.36 4.94
C THR A 34 -33.91 1.34 6.47
N PRO A 35 -33.25 2.31 7.14
CA PRO A 35 -32.46 3.38 6.55
C PRO A 35 -31.20 2.86 5.82
N ALA A 36 -30.72 3.61 4.83
CA ALA A 36 -29.60 3.22 4.00
C ALA A 36 -28.28 3.18 4.78
N ARG A 37 -27.70 1.99 4.93
CA ARG A 37 -26.44 1.75 5.64
C ARG A 37 -25.36 1.29 4.67
N TRP A 38 -24.13 1.76 4.86
CA TRP A 38 -22.98 1.31 4.08
C TRP A 38 -22.71 -0.18 4.28
N ARG A 39 -22.39 -0.85 3.18
CA ARG A 39 -21.92 -2.24 3.11
C ARG A 39 -20.76 -2.31 2.14
N ILE A 40 -19.69 -2.98 2.56
CA ILE A 40 -18.47 -3.19 1.79
C ILE A 40 -18.48 -4.63 1.25
N GLU A 41 -18.05 -4.81 0.01
CA GLU A 41 -17.82 -6.13 -0.57
C GLU A 41 -16.56 -6.75 0.01
N GLU A 42 -16.67 -7.97 0.53
CA GLU A 42 -15.57 -8.67 1.22
C GLU A 42 -14.41 -8.99 0.26
N ASP A 43 -14.72 -9.49 -0.93
CA ASP A 43 -13.73 -9.72 -1.99
C ASP A 43 -12.96 -8.45 -2.39
N SER A 44 -13.59 -7.28 -2.26
CA SER A 44 -12.91 -6.02 -2.52
C SER A 44 -11.89 -5.67 -1.45
N VAL A 45 -12.12 -6.07 -0.20
CA VAL A 45 -11.16 -5.88 0.89
C VAL A 45 -9.97 -6.83 0.70
N GLY A 46 -10.23 -8.08 0.30
CA GLY A 46 -9.17 -9.03 -0.08
C GLY A 46 -8.29 -8.48 -1.20
N GLY A 47 -8.89 -8.04 -2.30
CA GLY A 47 -8.15 -7.45 -3.42
C GLY A 47 -7.35 -6.21 -3.02
N TYR A 48 -7.89 -5.35 -2.17
CA TYR A 48 -7.16 -4.20 -1.64
C TYR A 48 -5.89 -4.60 -0.87
N LEU A 49 -5.99 -5.62 -0.02
CA LEU A 49 -4.84 -6.13 0.74
C LEU A 49 -3.76 -6.75 -0.17
N ASP A 50 -4.18 -7.47 -1.20
CA ASP A 50 -3.25 -8.03 -2.20
C ASP A 50 -2.49 -6.92 -2.93
N ASP A 51 -3.18 -5.85 -3.34
CA ASP A 51 -2.57 -4.68 -3.97
C ASP A 51 -1.56 -3.99 -3.02
N GLN A 52 -1.91 -3.84 -1.73
CA GLN A 52 -0.98 -3.24 -0.74
C GLN A 52 0.24 -4.12 -0.49
N ALA A 53 0.06 -5.43 -0.41
CA ALA A 53 1.16 -6.37 -0.22
C ALA A 53 2.11 -6.34 -1.43
N GLU A 54 1.58 -6.26 -2.65
CA GLU A 54 2.40 -6.17 -3.86
C GLU A 54 3.20 -4.87 -3.93
N GLU A 55 2.59 -3.74 -3.56
CA GLU A 55 3.31 -2.46 -3.49
C GLU A 55 4.45 -2.51 -2.47
N ALA A 56 4.20 -3.08 -1.29
CA ALA A 56 5.23 -3.27 -0.27
C ALA A 56 6.37 -4.18 -0.77
N ARG A 57 6.05 -5.26 -1.49
CA ARG A 57 7.05 -6.13 -2.13
C ARG A 57 7.90 -5.37 -3.14
N ARG A 58 7.28 -4.56 -3.99
CA ARG A 58 7.99 -3.75 -5.00
C ARG A 58 8.95 -2.75 -4.37
N ILE A 59 8.52 -2.05 -3.32
CA ILE A 59 9.36 -1.10 -2.57
C ILE A 59 10.55 -1.81 -1.90
N ALA A 60 10.31 -2.98 -1.29
CA ALA A 60 11.36 -3.75 -0.63
C ALA A 60 12.44 -4.22 -1.63
N LEU A 61 12.02 -4.71 -2.81
CA LEU A 61 12.93 -5.10 -3.88
C LEU A 61 13.75 -3.91 -4.39
N TRP A 62 13.12 -2.75 -4.60
CA TRP A 62 13.83 -1.54 -5.02
C TRP A 62 14.89 -1.10 -4.00
N ARG A 63 14.57 -1.15 -2.69
CA ARG A 63 15.53 -0.84 -1.61
C ARG A 63 16.72 -1.80 -1.59
N GLN A 64 16.48 -3.09 -1.78
CA GLN A 64 17.55 -4.10 -1.83
C GLN A 64 18.46 -3.90 -3.05
N SER A 65 17.88 -3.63 -4.23
CA SER A 65 18.65 -3.36 -5.43
C SER A 65 19.47 -2.07 -5.34
N ASN A 66 18.96 -1.02 -4.68
CA ASN A 66 19.71 0.21 -4.44
C ASN A 66 20.89 -0.02 -3.47
N ALA A 67 20.69 -0.77 -2.39
CA ALA A 67 21.76 -1.10 -1.43
C ALA A 67 22.87 -2.00 -2.03
N ALA A 68 22.54 -2.83 -3.01
CA ALA A 68 23.49 -3.68 -3.73
C ALA A 68 24.19 -2.95 -4.89
N SER A 69 23.72 -1.75 -5.27
CA SER A 69 24.22 -1.00 -6.41
C SER A 69 25.29 0.03 -5.97
N PHE A 70 26.56 -0.35 -6.18
CA PHE A 70 27.75 0.50 -6.46
C PHE A 70 28.72 0.92 -5.34
N PRO A 71 29.61 0.00 -4.91
CA PRO A 71 30.90 0.34 -4.31
C PRO A 71 31.93 0.90 -5.32
N GLU A 72 31.87 0.55 -6.61
CA GLU A 72 32.96 0.85 -7.55
C GLU A 72 32.88 2.26 -8.20
N LEU A 73 31.75 2.97 -8.08
CA LEU A 73 31.58 4.31 -8.66
C LEU A 73 32.29 5.43 -7.88
N TRP A 74 32.78 5.15 -6.67
CA TRP A 74 33.62 6.07 -5.87
C TRP A 74 35.11 5.68 -5.86
N GLY A 75 35.48 4.62 -6.59
CA GLY A 75 36.81 4.01 -6.54
C GLY A 75 37.70 4.31 -7.74
N ARG A 76 38.23 5.55 -7.81
CA ARG A 76 39.62 5.90 -8.21
C ARG A 76 39.69 7.39 -8.59
N GLY A 77 39.70 8.26 -7.58
CA GLY A 77 40.47 9.50 -7.69
C GLY A 77 41.93 9.09 -7.86
N SER A 78 42.49 9.32 -9.04
CA SER A 78 43.90 9.05 -9.34
C SER A 78 44.78 9.93 -8.45
N VAL A 79 45.19 9.43 -7.29
CA VAL A 79 46.34 9.96 -6.58
C VAL A 79 47.58 9.44 -7.29
N ARG A 80 48.15 10.27 -8.17
CA ARG A 80 49.55 10.17 -8.58
C ARG A 80 50.13 11.58 -8.68
N ASN A 81 50.79 12.00 -7.61
CA ASN A 81 52.04 12.75 -7.64
C ASN A 81 53.08 11.79 -7.03
N PRO A 82 54.28 11.57 -7.60
CA PRO A 82 55.28 12.62 -7.79
C PRO A 82 56.12 12.51 -9.09
N ASP A 83 56.76 13.61 -9.48
CA ASP A 83 58.23 13.71 -9.58
C ASP A 83 58.64 15.14 -9.19
#